data_AF-A0A8J5CFV2-F1
#
_entry.id   AF-A0A8J5CFV2-F1
#
_cell.length_a   1.000
_cell.length_b   1.000
_cell.length_c   1.000
_cell.angle_alpha   90.00
_cell.angle_beta   90.00
_cell.angle_gamma   90.00
#
_symmetry.space_group_name_H-M   'P 1'
#
loop_
_entity.id
_entity.type
_entity.pdbx_description
1 polymer ?
#
loop_
_entity_poly.entity_id
_entity_poly.type
_entity_poly.pdbx_seq_one_letter_code
_entity_poly.pdbx_strand_id
1 'polypeptide(L)'
;MTAGNSSGAECDREENGEEELEGEEAAHNSLQEVVNDVHLEANSVASGRRTLHTLQLCVHDVLKTDKNIKSLLNKVRKIVNKTHTQNMRLIFKNSSVSLPKLDCETRWGPTYDRLESMADKKSFLNQIGLANESLLLLEENWEKISEVTETLKPLRDATFVMRPS
;
A
#
# COMPACT_ATOMS: atom_id res chain seq x y z
N MET A 1 -33.35 3.71 62.17
CA MET A 1 -33.88 2.48 61.57
C MET A 1 -34.07 2.80 60.10
N THR A 2 -33.36 2.26 59.10
CA THR A 2 -32.46 1.10 58.99
C THR A 2 -31.67 1.28 57.67
N ALA A 3 -30.44 0.77 57.61
CA ALA A 3 -29.55 0.37 56.50
C ALA A 3 -29.80 0.91 55.06
N GLY A 4 -28.80 1.26 54.24
CA GLY A 4 -27.43 0.73 54.16
C GLY A 4 -27.23 -0.10 52.88
N ASN A 5 -26.26 0.34 52.05
CA ASN A 5 -25.38 -0.44 51.16
C ASN A 5 -25.76 -0.77 49.69
N SER A 6 -25.00 -0.11 48.79
CA SER A 6 -24.14 -0.62 47.70
C SER A 6 -24.41 -1.99 47.04
N SER A 7 -24.44 -2.02 45.70
CA SER A 7 -23.70 -2.95 44.80
C SER A 7 -24.17 -2.67 43.37
N GLY A 8 -23.33 -2.24 42.43
CA GLY A 8 -22.49 -3.14 41.63
C GLY A 8 -22.92 -3.01 40.17
N ALA A 9 -22.26 -2.13 39.41
CA ALA A 9 -22.40 -2.09 37.96
C ALA A 9 -21.59 -3.25 37.40
N GLU A 10 -22.27 -4.35 37.10
CA GLU A 10 -21.68 -5.53 36.48
C GLU A 10 -21.54 -5.32 34.98
N CYS A 11 -20.43 -5.86 34.49
CA CYS A 11 -19.85 -5.77 33.18
C CYS A 11 -20.36 -6.94 32.35
N ASP A 12 -21.06 -6.66 31.25
CA ASP A 12 -21.18 -7.62 30.15
C ASP A 12 -20.56 -7.00 28.89
N ARG A 13 -19.24 -7.14 28.83
CA ARG A 13 -18.47 -7.09 27.60
C ARG A 13 -18.38 -8.53 27.12
N GLU A 14 -19.33 -8.94 26.31
CA GLU A 14 -19.19 -10.15 25.50
C GLU A 14 -18.76 -9.78 24.07
N GLU A 15 -17.69 -10.45 23.72
CA GLU A 15 -16.94 -10.56 22.49
C GLU A 15 -17.84 -11.05 21.35
N ASN A 16 -17.77 -10.38 20.20
CA ASN A 16 -18.01 -11.07 18.93
C ASN A 16 -16.92 -10.60 17.96
N GLY A 17 -15.81 -11.31 18.00
CA GLY A 17 -14.91 -11.40 16.86
C GLY A 17 -15.57 -12.21 15.75
N GLU A 18 -14.87 -12.27 14.62
CA GLU A 18 -15.24 -13.01 13.41
C GLU A 18 -16.19 -12.24 12.49
N GLU A 19 -15.61 -11.37 11.64
CA GLU A 19 -16.04 -11.19 10.24
C GLU A 19 -15.12 -10.16 9.55
N GLU A 20 -13.88 -10.54 9.23
CA GLU A 20 -13.12 -9.82 8.18
C GLU A 20 -11.96 -10.67 7.63
N LEU A 21 -12.26 -11.77 6.93
CA LEU A 21 -11.24 -12.57 6.23
C LEU A 21 -11.57 -12.89 4.76
N GLU A 22 -12.78 -12.59 4.27
CA GLU A 22 -13.15 -12.89 2.87
C GLU A 22 -12.69 -11.83 1.87
N GLY A 23 -12.40 -10.61 2.31
CA GLY A 23 -12.06 -9.49 1.41
C GLY A 23 -10.62 -9.50 0.89
N GLU A 24 -9.69 -10.12 1.61
CA GLU A 24 -8.26 -10.06 1.28
C GLU A 24 -7.84 -11.11 0.26
N GLU A 25 -8.45 -12.29 0.30
CA GLU A 25 -8.18 -13.40 -0.63
C GLU A 25 -8.69 -13.09 -2.05
N ALA A 26 -9.86 -12.43 -2.16
CA ALA A 26 -10.45 -12.04 -3.44
C ALA A 26 -9.57 -11.02 -4.21
N ALA A 27 -8.92 -10.12 -3.49
CA ALA A 27 -8.03 -9.10 -4.05
C ALA A 27 -6.73 -9.72 -4.58
N HIS A 28 -6.16 -10.66 -3.81
CA HIS A 28 -4.97 -11.42 -4.19
C HIS A 28 -5.24 -12.25 -5.46
N ASN A 29 -6.39 -12.94 -5.50
CA ASN A 29 -6.82 -13.71 -6.66
C ASN A 29 -7.02 -12.83 -7.90
N SER A 30 -7.63 -11.64 -7.74
CA SER A 30 -7.85 -10.70 -8.85
C SER A 30 -6.55 -10.15 -9.43
N LEU A 31 -5.55 -9.84 -8.59
CA LEU A 31 -4.22 -9.41 -9.07
C LEU A 31 -3.50 -10.56 -9.78
N GLN A 32 -3.56 -11.77 -9.22
CA GLN A 32 -2.88 -12.94 -9.76
C GLN A 32 -3.48 -13.39 -11.12
N GLU A 33 -4.80 -13.26 -11.30
CA GLU A 33 -5.49 -13.53 -12.56
C GLU A 33 -5.02 -12.57 -13.67
N VAL A 34 -4.93 -11.28 -13.38
CA VAL A 34 -4.43 -10.27 -14.35
C VAL A 34 -2.98 -10.53 -14.77
N VAL A 35 -2.13 -11.08 -13.89
CA VAL A 35 -0.75 -11.45 -14.25
C VAL A 35 -0.73 -12.59 -15.26
N ASN A 36 -1.60 -13.58 -15.09
CA ASN A 36 -1.63 -14.78 -15.93
C ASN A 36 -2.14 -14.49 -17.36
N ASP A 37 -3.09 -13.56 -17.51
CA ASP A 37 -3.69 -13.21 -18.81
C ASP A 37 -2.74 -12.46 -19.77
N VAL A 38 -1.65 -11.89 -19.26
CA VAL A 38 -0.71 -11.06 -20.05
C VAL A 38 0.23 -11.90 -20.92
N HIS A 39 0.20 -13.23 -20.83
CA HIS A 39 1.16 -14.11 -21.52
C HIS A 39 0.98 -14.26 -23.05
N LEU A 40 0.13 -13.49 -23.74
CA LEU A 40 -0.15 -13.72 -25.17
C LEU A 40 0.22 -12.56 -26.11
N GLU A 41 1.16 -12.89 -27.02
CA GLU A 41 1.36 -12.34 -28.37
C GLU A 41 2.02 -10.94 -28.53
N ALA A 42 3.36 -10.92 -28.43
CA ALA A 42 4.19 -9.75 -28.77
C ALA A 42 4.98 -9.95 -30.09
N ASN A 43 4.30 -10.12 -31.23
CA ASN A 43 4.97 -10.21 -32.55
C ASN A 43 5.00 -8.89 -33.36
N SER A 44 4.55 -7.75 -32.80
CA SER A 44 4.76 -6.44 -33.43
C SER A 44 4.91 -5.30 -32.39
N VAL A 45 5.77 -4.31 -32.66
CA VAL A 45 6.01 -3.15 -31.78
C VAL A 45 4.72 -2.35 -31.49
N ALA A 46 3.80 -2.29 -32.46
CA ALA A 46 2.49 -1.67 -32.28
C ALA A 46 1.51 -2.53 -31.47
N SER A 47 1.64 -3.86 -31.53
CA SER A 47 0.96 -4.78 -30.60
C SER A 47 1.47 -4.62 -29.18
N GLY A 48 2.80 -4.47 -29.03
CA GLY A 48 3.45 -4.30 -27.74
C GLY A 48 3.04 -3.03 -26.97
N ARG A 49 2.87 -1.91 -27.68
CA ARG A 49 2.38 -0.67 -27.04
C ARG A 49 0.94 -0.77 -26.55
N ARG A 50 0.08 -1.46 -27.29
CA ARG A 50 -1.34 -1.63 -26.93
C ARG A 50 -1.51 -2.59 -25.76
N THR A 51 -0.81 -3.73 -25.78
CA THR A 51 -0.78 -4.70 -24.67
C THR A 51 -0.20 -4.07 -23.41
N LEU A 52 0.89 -3.31 -23.51
CA LEU A 52 1.42 -2.53 -22.40
C LEU A 52 0.38 -1.57 -21.84
N HIS A 53 -0.28 -0.80 -22.72
CA HIS A 53 -1.28 0.17 -22.29
C HIS A 53 -2.45 -0.50 -21.57
N THR A 54 -2.98 -1.60 -22.11
CA THR A 54 -4.04 -2.39 -21.47
C THR A 54 -3.59 -2.91 -20.11
N LEU A 55 -2.40 -3.50 -20.00
CA LEU A 55 -1.86 -3.96 -18.73
C LEU A 55 -1.76 -2.82 -17.71
N GLN A 56 -1.23 -1.66 -18.12
CA GLN A 56 -1.11 -0.50 -17.25
C GLN A 56 -2.47 0.00 -16.76
N LEU A 57 -3.51 -0.08 -17.61
CA LEU A 57 -4.89 0.25 -17.23
C LEU A 57 -5.47 -0.80 -16.26
N CYS A 58 -5.31 -2.10 -16.54
CA CYS A 58 -5.79 -3.17 -15.66
C CYS A 58 -5.22 -3.04 -14.24
N VAL A 59 -3.90 -2.88 -14.11
CA VAL A 59 -3.27 -2.69 -12.79
C VAL A 59 -3.81 -1.45 -12.10
N HIS A 60 -3.88 -0.35 -12.83
CA HIS A 60 -4.38 0.91 -12.29
C HIS A 60 -5.85 0.80 -11.84
N ASP A 61 -6.68 0.06 -12.56
CA ASP A 61 -8.09 -0.13 -12.24
C ASP A 61 -8.26 -1.03 -11.01
N VAL A 62 -7.46 -2.10 -10.88
CA VAL A 62 -7.45 -2.93 -9.66
C VAL A 62 -7.04 -2.10 -8.44
N LEU A 63 -5.95 -1.32 -8.54
CA LEU A 63 -5.48 -0.43 -7.48
C LEU A 63 -6.51 0.63 -7.06
N LYS A 64 -7.44 1.00 -7.95
CA LYS A 64 -8.49 2.00 -7.70
C LYS A 64 -9.81 1.41 -7.22
N THR A 65 -10.12 0.19 -7.62
CA THR A 65 -11.42 -0.46 -7.39
C THR A 65 -11.42 -1.20 -6.07
N ASP A 66 -10.29 -1.84 -5.72
CA ASP A 66 -10.15 -2.52 -4.44
C ASP A 66 -10.13 -1.52 -3.27
N LYS A 67 -11.09 -1.66 -2.36
CA LYS A 67 -11.26 -0.74 -1.22
C LYS A 67 -10.12 -0.84 -0.22
N ASN A 68 -9.58 -2.04 0.00
CA ASN A 68 -8.52 -2.31 0.97
C ASN A 68 -7.20 -1.74 0.46
N ILE A 69 -6.86 -2.02 -0.79
CA ILE A 69 -5.70 -1.43 -1.47
C ILE A 69 -5.83 0.08 -1.52
N LYS A 70 -6.99 0.63 -1.89
CA LYS A 70 -7.20 2.08 -1.91
C LYS A 70 -7.05 2.72 -0.54
N SER A 71 -7.55 2.09 0.51
CA SER A 71 -7.38 2.53 1.90
C SER A 71 -5.89 2.55 2.30
N LEU A 72 -5.18 1.46 1.99
CA LEU A 72 -3.73 1.34 2.21
C LEU A 72 -2.96 2.45 1.47
N LEU A 73 -3.24 2.65 0.18
CA LEU A 73 -2.61 3.69 -0.64
C LEU A 73 -2.85 5.09 -0.06
N ASN A 74 -4.04 5.35 0.49
CA ASN A 74 -4.32 6.62 1.16
C ASN A 74 -3.53 6.79 2.47
N LYS A 75 -3.38 5.73 3.28
CA LYS A 75 -2.54 5.74 4.49
C LYS A 75 -1.08 6.04 4.12
N VAL A 76 -0.55 5.32 3.13
CA VAL A 76 0.81 5.50 2.59
C VAL A 76 0.99 6.94 2.09
N ARG A 77 0.04 7.47 1.31
CA ARG A 77 0.10 8.85 0.79
C ARG A 77 0.16 9.89 1.92
N LYS A 78 -0.64 9.72 2.98
CA LYS A 78 -0.62 10.62 4.14
C LYS A 78 0.76 10.67 4.79
N ILE A 79 1.40 9.52 4.96
CA ILE A 79 2.72 9.41 5.58
C ILE A 79 3.79 10.02 4.70
N VAL A 80 3.80 9.69 3.41
CA VAL A 80 4.72 10.31 2.44
C VAL A 80 4.56 11.82 2.40
N ASN A 81 3.34 12.35 2.37
CA ASN A 81 3.15 13.80 2.39
C ASN A 81 3.71 14.44 3.67
N LYS A 82 3.60 13.76 4.82
CA LYS A 82 4.19 14.24 6.07
C LYS A 82 5.72 14.20 6.05
N THR A 83 6.33 13.17 5.46
CA THR A 83 7.80 13.08 5.37
C THR A 83 8.38 14.21 4.51
N HIS A 84 7.58 14.79 3.61
CA HIS A 84 7.95 15.95 2.81
C HIS A 84 7.76 17.31 3.49
N THR A 85 7.30 17.37 4.74
CA THR A 85 7.27 18.62 5.52
C THR A 85 8.68 19.11 5.85
N GLN A 86 8.84 20.42 6.10
CA GLN A 86 10.17 21.02 6.29
C GLN A 86 10.95 20.39 7.46
N ASN A 87 10.29 20.14 8.59
CA ASN A 87 10.91 19.47 9.74
C ASN A 87 11.35 18.05 9.40
N MET A 88 10.53 17.28 8.70
CA MET A 88 10.88 15.91 8.31
C MET A 88 12.02 15.89 7.29
N ARG A 89 12.04 16.81 6.31
CA ARG A 89 13.17 16.93 5.37
C ARG A 89 14.51 17.13 6.07
N LEU A 90 14.53 17.89 7.17
CA LEU A 90 15.74 18.05 7.99
C LEU A 90 16.15 16.73 8.67
N ILE A 91 15.18 16.00 9.23
CA ILE A 91 15.44 14.68 9.85
C ILE A 91 16.02 13.70 8.82
N PHE A 92 15.42 13.59 7.63
CA PHE A 92 15.91 12.73 6.55
C PHE A 92 17.30 13.13 6.06
N LYS A 93 17.55 14.45 5.93
CA LYS A 93 18.87 14.97 5.55
C LYS A 93 19.93 14.61 6.60
N ASN A 94 19.61 14.72 7.89
CA ASN A 94 20.53 14.44 8.98
C ASN A 94 20.78 12.95 9.18
N SER A 95 19.83 12.08 8.80
CA SER A 95 19.96 10.63 8.89
C SER A 95 20.58 9.97 7.65
N SER A 96 20.91 10.74 6.61
CA SER A 96 21.37 10.23 5.30
C SER A 96 20.41 9.25 4.62
N VAL A 97 19.13 9.27 4.99
CA VAL A 97 18.07 8.48 4.36
C VAL A 97 17.38 9.35 3.31
N SER A 98 17.15 8.79 2.11
CA SER A 98 16.41 9.51 1.06
C SER A 98 14.93 9.65 1.43
N LEU A 99 14.28 10.71 0.95
CA LEU A 99 12.84 10.87 1.13
C LEU A 99 12.07 9.78 0.37
N PRO A 100 10.91 9.32 0.88
CA PRO A 100 10.00 8.51 0.10
C PRO A 100 9.60 9.19 -1.21
N LYS A 101 9.32 8.42 -2.27
CA LYS A 101 8.87 8.97 -3.56
C LYS A 101 7.41 9.48 -3.49
N LEU A 102 7.13 10.65 -4.07
CA LEU A 102 5.76 11.20 -4.21
C LEU A 102 4.97 10.49 -5.32
N ASP A 103 3.62 10.49 -5.24
CA ASP A 103 2.79 9.99 -6.36
C ASP A 103 2.89 10.90 -7.56
N CYS A 104 2.50 10.34 -8.69
CA CYS A 104 1.46 11.00 -9.49
C CYS A 104 0.23 10.08 -9.62
N GLU A 105 -0.94 10.57 -9.25
CA GLU A 105 -2.21 9.80 -9.22
C GLU A 105 -2.66 9.24 -10.57
N THR A 106 -2.06 9.69 -11.66
CA THR A 106 -2.52 9.40 -13.02
C THR A 106 -1.89 8.14 -13.61
N ARG A 107 -0.93 7.49 -12.94
CA ARG A 107 -0.24 6.30 -13.45
C ARG A 107 0.14 5.37 -12.31
N TRP A 108 -0.09 4.06 -12.46
CA TRP A 108 0.27 3.06 -11.45
C TRP A 108 1.78 2.97 -11.19
N GLY A 109 2.60 3.39 -12.15
CA GLY A 109 4.06 3.36 -12.01
C GLY A 109 4.56 4.13 -10.78
N PRO A 110 4.27 5.44 -10.67
CA PRO A 110 4.60 6.21 -9.46
C PRO A 110 3.94 5.72 -8.18
N THR A 111 2.79 5.04 -8.27
CA THR A 111 2.19 4.34 -7.12
C THR A 111 3.04 3.17 -6.66
N TYR A 112 3.49 2.30 -7.57
CA TYR A 112 4.46 1.23 -7.28
C TYR A 112 5.76 1.80 -6.70
N ASP A 113 6.34 2.81 -7.36
CA ASP A 113 7.59 3.45 -6.94
C ASP A 113 7.52 3.97 -5.51
N ARG A 114 6.36 4.49 -5.09
CA ARG A 114 6.13 4.90 -3.71
C ARG A 114 6.10 3.73 -2.76
N LEU A 115 5.32 2.69 -3.07
CA LEU A 115 5.16 1.52 -2.21
C LEU A 115 6.52 0.84 -1.96
N GLU A 116 7.28 0.62 -3.03
CA GLU A 116 8.65 0.11 -2.98
C GLU A 116 9.54 1.01 -2.11
N SER A 117 9.55 2.32 -2.38
CA SER A 117 10.34 3.27 -1.59
C SER A 117 9.90 3.35 -0.11
N MET A 118 8.64 3.07 0.20
CA MET A 118 8.12 3.04 1.56
C MET A 118 8.58 1.76 2.27
N ALA A 119 8.50 0.60 1.62
CA ALA A 119 8.96 -0.67 2.13
C ALA A 119 10.45 -0.61 2.51
N ASP A 120 11.30 -0.05 1.63
CA ASP A 120 12.73 0.15 1.88
C ASP A 120 13.03 0.98 3.13
N LYS A 121 12.10 1.84 3.53
CA LYS A 121 12.26 2.81 4.62
C LYS A 121 11.49 2.40 5.88
N LYS A 122 10.91 1.20 5.92
CA LYS A 122 10.10 0.69 7.05
C LYS A 122 10.78 0.90 8.40
N SER A 123 12.01 0.40 8.56
CA SER A 123 12.74 0.49 9.84
C SER A 123 12.96 1.94 10.28
N PHE A 124 13.33 2.82 9.36
CA PHE A 124 13.55 4.22 9.64
C PHE A 124 12.24 4.96 9.98
N LEU A 125 11.18 4.70 9.22
CA LEU A 125 9.86 5.28 9.45
C LEU A 125 9.25 4.84 10.79
N ASN A 126 9.43 3.58 11.19
CA ASN A 126 9.02 3.09 12.50
C ASN A 126 9.83 3.76 13.62
N GLN A 127 11.15 3.94 13.45
CA GLN A 127 12.00 4.59 14.44
C GLN A 127 11.57 6.05 14.68
N ILE A 128 11.37 6.84 13.62
CA ILE A 128 10.92 8.23 13.77
C ILE A 128 9.45 8.31 14.21
N GLY A 129 8.66 7.27 13.90
CA GLY A 129 7.27 7.12 14.31
C GLY A 129 7.09 7.02 15.83
N LEU A 130 8.09 6.51 16.56
CA LEU A 130 8.08 6.49 18.03
C LEU A 130 7.97 7.89 18.64
N ALA A 131 8.50 8.92 17.96
CA ALA A 131 8.41 10.32 18.39
C ALA A 131 7.29 11.09 17.66
N ASN A 132 6.74 10.53 16.59
CA ASN A 132 5.68 11.12 15.79
C ASN A 132 4.74 10.02 15.30
N GLU A 133 3.78 9.66 16.17
CA GLU A 133 2.81 8.57 15.94
C GLU A 133 2.06 8.72 14.62
N SER A 134 1.97 9.94 14.11
CA SER A 134 1.30 10.28 12.88
C SER A 134 2.02 9.74 11.61
N LEU A 135 3.22 9.17 11.78
CA LEU A 135 4.01 8.45 10.78
C LEU A 135 3.97 6.92 10.96
N LEU A 136 3.38 6.41 12.05
CA LEU A 136 3.29 4.98 12.30
C LEU A 136 2.25 4.32 11.38
N LEU A 137 2.58 3.09 10.98
CA LEU A 137 1.67 2.14 10.35
C LEU A 137 1.62 0.89 11.23
N LEU A 138 0.46 0.25 11.27
CA LEU A 138 0.34 -1.08 11.86
C LEU A 138 1.13 -2.08 11.02
N GLU A 139 1.63 -3.13 11.66
CA GLU A 139 2.47 -4.14 11.02
C GLU A 139 1.75 -4.83 9.84
N GLU A 140 0.46 -5.11 9.97
CA GLU A 140 -0.42 -5.61 8.89
C GLU A 140 -0.33 -4.74 7.62
N ASN A 141 -0.20 -3.42 7.76
CA ASN A 141 -0.16 -2.51 6.63
C ASN A 141 1.23 -2.55 5.99
N TRP A 142 2.29 -2.80 6.76
CA TRP A 142 3.63 -3.02 6.24
C TRP A 142 3.74 -4.34 5.48
N GLU A 143 3.13 -5.39 6.00
CA GLU A 143 3.03 -6.69 5.33
C GLU A 143 2.28 -6.52 4.00
N LYS A 144 1.11 -5.84 4.03
CA LYS A 144 0.34 -5.60 2.81
C LYS A 144 1.07 -4.73 1.78
N ILE A 145 1.82 -3.71 2.21
CA ILE A 145 2.68 -2.92 1.31
C ILE A 145 3.71 -3.83 0.63
N SER A 146 4.33 -4.74 1.39
CA SER A 146 5.35 -5.64 0.87
C SER A 146 4.73 -6.63 -0.13
N GLU A 147 3.62 -7.27 0.24
CA GLU A 147 2.85 -8.19 -0.61
C GLU A 147 2.44 -7.55 -1.94
N VAL A 148 1.83 -6.36 -1.89
CA VAL A 148 1.40 -5.64 -3.10
C VAL A 148 2.60 -5.24 -3.96
N THR A 149 3.71 -4.82 -3.35
CA THR A 149 4.92 -4.45 -4.08
C THR A 149 5.53 -5.66 -4.78
N GLU A 150 5.63 -6.80 -4.08
CA GLU A 150 6.16 -8.04 -4.63
C GLU A 150 5.30 -8.58 -5.77
N THR A 151 3.98 -8.54 -5.61
CA THR A 151 3.01 -8.96 -6.64
C THR A 151 3.11 -8.10 -7.90
N LEU A 152 3.32 -6.79 -7.76
CA LEU A 152 3.39 -5.85 -8.89
C LEU A 152 4.78 -5.76 -9.52
N LYS A 153 5.83 -6.23 -8.86
CA LYS A 153 7.22 -6.20 -9.35
C LYS A 153 7.40 -6.83 -10.74
N PRO A 154 6.91 -8.05 -11.04
CA PRO A 154 7.06 -8.62 -12.38
C PRO A 154 6.37 -7.77 -13.46
N LEU A 155 5.22 -7.16 -13.15
CA LEU A 155 4.52 -6.26 -14.07
C LEU A 155 5.31 -4.97 -14.28
N ARG A 156 5.96 -4.47 -13.22
CA ARG A 156 6.81 -3.28 -13.28
C ARG A 156 8.01 -3.51 -14.19
N ASP A 157 8.65 -4.65 -14.04
CA ASP A 157 9.80 -5.06 -14.85
C ASP A 157 9.39 -5.26 -16.33
N ALA A 158 8.29 -5.97 -16.58
CA ALA A 158 7.73 -6.14 -17.92
C ALA A 158 7.41 -4.79 -18.58
N THR A 159 6.81 -3.88 -17.82
CA THR A 159 6.48 -2.53 -18.29
C THR A 159 7.70 -1.69 -18.59
N PHE A 160 8.80 -1.90 -17.87
CA PHE A 160 10.07 -1.21 -18.14
C PHE A 160 10.72 -1.73 -19.41
N VAL A 161 10.80 -3.06 -19.58
CA VAL A 161 11.39 -3.72 -20.76
C VAL A 161 10.64 -3.36 -22.05
N MET A 162 9.31 -3.23 -21.98
CA MET A 162 8.46 -3.00 -23.15
C MET A 162 8.41 -1.53 -23.62
N ARG A 163 8.99 -0.60 -22.87
CA ARG A 163 9.05 0.82 -23.28
C ARG A 163 10.10 1.00 -24.37
N PRO A 164 9.74 1.58 -25.54
CA PRO A 164 10.73 1.87 -26.58
C PRO A 164 11.74 2.90 -26.06
N SER A 165 13.04 2.62 -26.31
CA SER A 165 14.18 3.50 -26.00
C SER A 165 14.21 4.77 -26.83
#